data_AF-A0A1G4PEW4-F1
#
_entry.id   AF-A0A1G4PEW4-F1
#
_cell.length_a   1.000
_cell.length_b   1.000
_cell.length_c   1.000
_cell.angle_alpha   90.00
_cell.angle_beta   90.00
_cell.angle_gamma   90.00
#
_symmetry.space_group_name_H-M   'P 1'
#
loop_
_entity.id
_entity.type
_entity.pdbx_description
1 polymer ?
#
loop_
_entity_poly.entity_id
_entity_poly.type
_entity_poly.pdbx_seq_one_letter_code
_entity_poly.pdbx_strand_id
1 'polypeptide(L)'
;MKDPAKILKIVGALLAGISLGVIIVYSYNHYQNDYCTDVVPDTPDIYVYSADMWYADLNRRYASAVGLEPSGDEFSMITYDDIPSVFAMDGVREIYLLDDAELSDFAERIYSKSDDVAEAMPKDVFTYFHDVSGMAGIFEIELGSAPSDGANDICLPRSWAMTHDYPEIGDTVTYNGHEYRLSGYSKNNFGWVSLGSAGSVYYKYDPSTWDEFMERLNRYLVDEDAISEVNMMIVCDEEKSASVQRSLVNLYPASNYTSADFVKVWKDNYNKVFWKDQITFMAVVLAVTAVGEIVLFVVSRRKKRSNG
;
A
#
# COMPACT_ATOMS: atom_id res chain seq x y z
N MET A 1 61.79 10.41 -22.04
CA MET A 1 60.99 9.18 -21.80
C MET A 1 60.15 9.37 -20.54
N LYS A 2 58.83 9.15 -20.60
CA LYS A 2 57.98 9.24 -19.40
C LYS A 2 58.35 8.12 -18.41
N ASP A 3 58.50 8.47 -17.14
CA ASP A 3 58.82 7.53 -16.06
C ASP A 3 57.71 6.45 -15.94
N PRO A 4 58.01 5.16 -16.23
CA PRO A 4 57.02 4.07 -16.17
C PRO A 4 56.36 3.92 -14.80
N ALA A 5 57.05 4.31 -13.72
CA ALA A 5 56.49 4.26 -12.37
C ALA A 5 55.41 5.35 -12.17
N LYS A 6 55.57 6.52 -12.79
CA LYS A 6 54.54 7.58 -12.78
C LYS A 6 53.30 7.14 -13.56
N ILE A 7 53.47 6.47 -14.70
CA ILE A 7 52.34 5.96 -15.50
C ILE A 7 51.54 4.92 -14.69
N LEU A 8 52.21 3.97 -14.04
CA LEU A 8 51.52 2.94 -13.24
C LEU A 8 50.74 3.54 -12.05
N LYS A 9 51.27 4.57 -11.39
CA LYS A 9 50.55 5.30 -10.33
C LYS A 9 49.29 6.00 -10.85
N ILE A 10 49.37 6.62 -12.03
CA ILE A 10 48.21 7.27 -12.65
C ILE A 10 47.16 6.22 -13.01
N VAL A 11 47.56 5.07 -13.55
CA VAL A 11 46.64 3.97 -13.89
C VAL A 11 45.96 3.41 -12.65
N GLY A 12 46.69 3.21 -11.55
CA GLY A 12 46.07 2.75 -10.30
C GLY A 12 45.09 3.77 -9.71
N ALA A 13 45.46 5.06 -9.69
CA ALA A 13 44.54 6.12 -9.26
C ALA A 13 43.27 6.20 -10.15
N LEU A 14 43.41 5.99 -11.46
CA LEU A 14 42.28 5.90 -12.38
C LEU A 14 41.41 4.67 -12.11
N LEU A 15 42.02 3.51 -11.86
CA LEU A 15 41.30 2.27 -11.54
C LEU A 15 40.48 2.44 -10.26
N ALA A 16 41.06 3.01 -9.21
CA ALA A 16 40.35 3.31 -7.97
C ALA A 16 39.21 4.33 -8.20
N GLY A 17 39.46 5.39 -8.98
CA GLY A 17 38.46 6.40 -9.32
C GLY A 17 37.28 5.84 -10.11
N ILE A 18 37.55 5.00 -11.12
CA ILE A 18 36.51 4.30 -11.90
C ILE A 18 35.70 3.38 -11.00
N SER A 19 36.36 2.61 -10.13
CA SER A 19 35.70 1.65 -9.25
C SER A 19 34.79 2.35 -8.24
N LEU A 20 35.22 3.48 -7.68
CA LEU A 20 34.38 4.32 -6.84
C LEU A 20 33.18 4.89 -7.62
N GLY A 21 33.40 5.36 -8.85
CA GLY A 21 32.32 5.85 -9.72
C GLY A 21 31.28 4.77 -10.02
N VAL A 22 31.72 3.55 -10.33
CA VAL A 22 30.85 2.39 -10.55
C VAL A 22 30.04 2.07 -9.29
N ILE A 23 30.68 2.05 -8.12
CA ILE A 23 29.98 1.83 -6.85
C ILE A 23 28.92 2.90 -6.63
N ILE A 24 29.25 4.18 -6.80
CA ILE A 24 28.31 5.29 -6.56
C ILE A 24 27.11 5.19 -7.51
N VAL A 25 27.36 5.03 -8.82
CA VAL A 25 26.30 4.97 -9.83
C VAL A 25 25.40 3.75 -9.61
N TYR A 26 25.99 2.59 -9.34
CA TYR A 26 25.23 1.38 -9.02
C TYR A 26 24.39 1.58 -7.76
N SER A 27 24.99 2.05 -6.66
CA SER A 27 24.30 2.22 -5.37
C SER A 27 23.13 3.18 -5.49
N TYR A 28 23.31 4.29 -6.22
CA TYR A 28 22.25 5.26 -6.44
C TYR A 28 21.11 4.66 -7.26
N ASN A 29 21.41 4.02 -8.40
CA ASN A 29 20.38 3.41 -9.24
C ASN A 29 19.68 2.26 -8.52
N HIS A 30 20.40 1.42 -7.80
CA HIS A 30 19.84 0.32 -7.03
C HIS A 30 18.92 0.86 -5.94
N TYR A 31 19.33 1.90 -5.20
CA TYR A 31 18.48 2.52 -4.17
C TYR A 31 17.18 3.10 -4.75
N GLN A 32 17.26 3.80 -5.89
CA GLN A 32 16.08 4.44 -6.50
C GLN A 32 15.06 3.42 -7.03
N ASN A 33 15.52 2.25 -7.48
CA ASN A 33 14.64 1.27 -8.13
C ASN A 33 14.26 0.09 -7.22
N ASP A 34 15.10 -0.26 -6.25
CA ASP A 34 15.02 -1.54 -5.53
C ASP A 34 14.99 -1.38 -4.00
N TYR A 35 14.96 -0.15 -3.45
CA TYR A 35 14.73 0.06 -2.02
C TYR A 35 13.24 0.31 -1.75
N CYS A 36 12.63 -0.49 -0.90
CA CYS A 36 11.22 -0.33 -0.52
C CYS A 36 11.08 0.86 0.46
N THR A 37 10.39 1.90 -0.01
CA THR A 37 10.08 3.12 0.75
C THR A 37 8.67 3.15 1.31
N ASP A 38 7.90 2.07 1.18
CA ASP A 38 6.50 1.99 1.58
C ASP A 38 6.30 2.51 3.00
N VAL A 39 5.25 3.31 3.18
CA VAL A 39 4.86 3.86 4.47
C VAL A 39 4.07 2.78 5.20
N VAL A 40 4.50 2.44 6.41
CA VAL A 40 3.76 1.49 7.26
C VAL A 40 2.51 2.22 7.75
N PRO A 41 1.30 1.68 7.53
CA PRO A 41 0.08 2.25 8.09
C PRO A 41 0.18 2.44 9.60
N ASP A 42 -0.28 3.59 10.11
CA ASP A 42 -0.34 3.87 11.54
C ASP A 42 -1.75 3.57 12.08
N THR A 43 -2.20 2.34 11.79
CA THR A 43 -3.50 1.81 12.18
C THR A 43 -3.38 0.30 12.41
N PRO A 44 -4.14 -0.27 13.37
CA PRO A 44 -4.20 -1.72 13.54
C PRO A 44 -5.05 -2.40 12.46
N ASP A 45 -5.73 -1.65 11.61
CA ASP A 45 -6.70 -2.20 10.66
C ASP A 45 -6.02 -2.97 9.53
N ILE A 46 -6.74 -3.95 9.01
CA ILE A 46 -6.29 -4.84 7.94
C ILE A 46 -7.23 -4.64 6.77
N TYR A 47 -6.69 -4.36 5.60
CA TYR A 47 -7.46 -4.34 4.37
C TYR A 47 -7.21 -5.63 3.59
N VAL A 48 -8.31 -6.30 3.24
CA VAL A 48 -8.32 -7.49 2.40
C VAL A 48 -8.88 -7.10 1.04
N TYR A 49 -8.21 -7.54 0.00
CA TYR A 49 -8.64 -7.30 -1.38
C TYR A 49 -8.35 -8.50 -2.26
N SER A 50 -9.09 -8.59 -3.35
CA SER A 50 -8.92 -9.65 -4.33
C SER A 50 -8.07 -9.13 -5.50
N ALA A 51 -6.93 -9.77 -5.68
CA ALA A 51 -5.99 -9.54 -6.77
C ALA A 51 -5.29 -10.87 -7.07
N ASP A 52 -4.97 -11.13 -8.33
CA ASP A 52 -4.35 -12.36 -8.82
C ASP A 52 -5.21 -13.64 -8.67
N MET A 53 -5.96 -13.83 -7.58
CA MET A 53 -6.81 -15.01 -7.25
C MET A 53 -6.05 -16.33 -7.06
N TRP A 54 -4.79 -16.26 -6.60
CA TRP A 54 -3.99 -17.41 -6.21
C TRP A 54 -2.94 -17.00 -5.18
N TYR A 55 -2.33 -17.96 -4.49
CA TYR A 55 -1.27 -17.73 -3.52
C TYR A 55 0.00 -17.19 -4.19
N ALA A 56 0.04 -15.88 -4.36
CA ALA A 56 1.06 -15.17 -5.09
C ALA A 56 2.36 -14.94 -4.29
N ASP A 57 3.37 -14.41 -4.98
CA ASP A 57 4.70 -14.17 -4.41
C ASP A 57 4.71 -13.24 -3.20
N LEU A 58 3.80 -12.25 -3.16
CA LEU A 58 3.66 -11.32 -2.03
C LEU A 58 3.33 -12.07 -0.74
N ASN A 59 2.23 -12.83 -0.75
CA ASN A 59 1.79 -13.62 0.39
C ASN A 59 2.77 -14.75 0.72
N ARG A 60 3.40 -15.38 -0.28
CA ARG A 60 4.47 -16.38 -0.06
C ARG A 60 5.64 -15.83 0.72
N ARG A 61 6.12 -14.66 0.33
CA ARG A 61 7.25 -14.00 1.00
C ARG A 61 6.89 -13.56 2.41
N TYR A 62 5.69 -13.01 2.61
CA TYR A 62 5.20 -12.68 3.95
C TYR A 62 5.14 -13.94 4.83
N ALA A 63 4.41 -14.97 4.40
CA ALA A 63 4.25 -16.21 5.15
C ALA A 63 5.60 -16.85 5.50
N SER A 64 6.52 -16.94 4.54
CA SER A 64 7.87 -17.45 4.78
C SER A 64 8.65 -16.60 5.78
N ALA A 65 8.53 -15.27 5.74
CA ALA A 65 9.24 -14.37 6.64
C ALA A 65 8.75 -14.50 8.10
N VAL A 66 7.47 -14.83 8.30
CA VAL A 66 6.90 -15.07 9.63
C VAL A 66 6.84 -16.54 10.04
N GLY A 67 7.33 -17.45 9.19
CA GLY A 67 7.35 -18.89 9.46
C GLY A 67 5.97 -19.56 9.43
N LEU A 68 5.05 -19.04 8.61
CA LEU A 68 3.74 -19.64 8.37
C LEU A 68 3.82 -20.67 7.23
N GLU A 69 3.17 -21.80 7.43
CA GLU A 69 2.84 -22.79 6.41
C GLU A 69 1.32 -22.77 6.23
N PRO A 70 0.78 -22.10 5.20
CA PRO A 70 -0.66 -21.98 5.03
C PRO A 70 -1.37 -23.32 4.98
N SER A 71 -2.50 -23.40 5.67
CA SER A 71 -3.37 -24.58 5.68
C SER A 71 -4.37 -24.62 4.52
N GLY A 72 -4.71 -23.47 3.94
CA GLY A 72 -5.54 -23.36 2.74
C GLY A 72 -4.79 -23.82 1.49
N ASP A 73 -5.52 -24.20 0.45
CA ASP A 73 -4.94 -24.46 -0.87
C ASP A 73 -4.51 -23.15 -1.55
N GLU A 74 -3.80 -23.27 -2.68
CA GLU A 74 -3.28 -22.11 -3.40
C GLU A 74 -4.37 -21.19 -4.03
N PHE A 75 -5.65 -21.56 -3.94
CA PHE A 75 -6.79 -20.80 -4.45
C PHE A 75 -7.77 -20.36 -3.34
N SER A 76 -7.45 -20.67 -2.08
CA SER A 76 -8.32 -20.39 -0.94
C SER A 76 -8.37 -18.89 -0.67
N MET A 77 -9.44 -18.24 -1.12
CA MET A 77 -9.76 -16.83 -0.89
C MET A 77 -10.90 -16.71 0.12
N ILE A 78 -10.97 -15.56 0.80
CA ILE A 78 -12.13 -15.19 1.61
C ILE A 78 -13.33 -14.97 0.68
N THR A 79 -14.44 -15.62 1.01
CA THR A 79 -15.74 -15.46 0.35
C THR A 79 -16.74 -14.80 1.31
N TYR A 80 -17.90 -14.40 0.79
CA TYR A 80 -18.98 -13.85 1.63
C TYR A 80 -19.45 -14.83 2.71
N ASP A 81 -19.38 -16.14 2.45
CA ASP A 81 -19.74 -17.19 3.43
C ASP A 81 -18.78 -17.24 4.62
N ASP A 82 -17.55 -16.74 4.46
CA ASP A 82 -16.52 -16.77 5.48
C ASP A 82 -16.62 -15.57 6.45
N ILE A 83 -17.32 -14.50 6.08
CA ILE A 83 -17.40 -13.25 6.85
C ILE A 83 -17.83 -13.46 8.32
N PRO A 84 -18.88 -14.26 8.63
CA PRO A 84 -19.25 -14.52 10.02
C PRO A 84 -18.13 -15.17 10.84
N SER A 85 -17.33 -16.04 10.20
CA SER A 85 -16.21 -16.73 10.85
C SER A 85 -15.01 -15.79 11.07
N VAL A 86 -14.73 -14.92 10.10
CA VAL A 86 -13.69 -13.88 10.20
C VAL A 86 -14.05 -12.89 11.31
N PHE A 87 -15.32 -12.45 11.36
CA PHE A 87 -15.79 -11.57 12.42
C PHE A 87 -15.66 -12.18 13.83
N ALA A 88 -15.77 -13.50 13.93
CA ALA A 88 -15.63 -14.22 15.20
C ALA A 88 -14.17 -14.43 15.65
N MET A 89 -13.17 -14.02 14.86
CA MET A 89 -11.76 -14.16 15.24
C MET A 89 -11.39 -13.27 16.43
N ASP A 90 -10.60 -13.80 17.36
CA ASP A 90 -10.10 -13.04 18.52
C ASP A 90 -9.27 -11.83 18.08
N GLY A 91 -9.74 -10.62 18.45
CA GLY A 91 -9.12 -9.35 18.08
C GLY A 91 -9.78 -8.62 16.90
N VAL A 92 -10.80 -9.21 16.25
CA VAL A 92 -11.63 -8.50 15.25
C VAL A 92 -12.76 -7.76 15.98
N ARG A 93 -12.88 -6.45 15.74
CA ARG A 93 -13.92 -5.59 16.32
C ARG A 93 -15.06 -5.34 15.34
N GLU A 94 -14.73 -4.98 14.11
CA GLU A 94 -15.70 -4.62 13.07
C GLU A 94 -15.20 -5.08 11.70
N ILE A 95 -16.11 -5.32 10.77
CA ILE A 95 -15.80 -5.57 9.35
C ILE A 95 -16.62 -4.60 8.51
N TYR A 96 -15.97 -3.90 7.60
CA TYR A 96 -16.58 -3.06 6.59
C TYR A 96 -16.30 -3.68 5.22
N LEU A 97 -17.35 -4.18 4.57
CA LEU A 97 -17.30 -4.77 3.24
C LEU A 97 -17.58 -3.69 2.20
N LEU A 98 -16.81 -3.65 1.12
CA LEU A 98 -17.16 -2.84 -0.03
C LEU A 98 -18.51 -3.34 -0.57
N ASP A 99 -19.43 -2.41 -0.73
CA ASP A 99 -20.77 -2.69 -1.21
C ASP A 99 -20.86 -2.31 -2.68
N ASP A 100 -20.63 -3.27 -3.57
CA ASP A 100 -20.58 -3.00 -5.01
C ASP A 100 -21.92 -2.48 -5.56
N ALA A 101 -23.04 -2.84 -4.93
CA ALA A 101 -24.34 -2.32 -5.31
C ALA A 101 -24.47 -0.83 -4.93
N GLU A 102 -24.12 -0.44 -3.70
CA GLU A 102 -24.10 0.98 -3.30
C GLU A 102 -23.05 1.78 -4.08
N LEU A 103 -21.90 1.18 -4.39
CA LEU A 103 -20.85 1.82 -5.18
C LEU A 103 -21.31 2.08 -6.62
N SER A 104 -22.02 1.13 -7.23
CA SER A 104 -22.64 1.30 -8.55
C SER A 104 -23.67 2.42 -8.54
N ASP A 105 -24.60 2.38 -7.57
CA ASP A 105 -25.63 3.42 -7.41
C ASP A 105 -24.99 4.81 -7.17
N PHE A 106 -23.91 4.88 -6.38
CA PHE A 106 -23.15 6.10 -6.17
C PHE A 106 -22.50 6.60 -7.47
N ALA A 107 -21.89 5.72 -8.26
CA ALA A 107 -21.30 6.08 -9.54
C ALA A 107 -22.36 6.65 -10.50
N GLU A 108 -23.55 6.04 -10.56
CA GLU A 108 -24.67 6.56 -11.36
C GLU A 108 -25.12 7.95 -10.89
N ARG A 109 -25.23 8.16 -9.57
CA ARG A 109 -25.56 9.47 -8.98
C ARG A 109 -24.54 10.53 -9.40
N ILE A 110 -23.25 10.21 -9.40
CA ILE A 110 -22.19 11.12 -9.87
C ILE A 110 -22.38 11.46 -11.36
N TYR A 111 -22.62 10.48 -12.22
CA TYR A 111 -22.78 10.68 -13.67
C TYR A 111 -24.05 11.47 -14.03
N SER A 112 -25.09 11.37 -13.21
CA SER A 112 -26.34 12.13 -13.37
C SER A 112 -26.18 13.65 -13.19
N LYS A 113 -24.99 14.14 -12.79
CA LYS A 113 -24.67 15.54 -12.49
C LYS A 113 -25.57 16.15 -11.41
N SER A 114 -25.87 15.38 -10.38
CA SER A 114 -26.37 15.96 -9.14
C SER A 114 -25.19 16.63 -8.42
N ASP A 115 -25.28 17.95 -8.18
CA ASP A 115 -24.23 18.72 -7.50
C ASP A 115 -24.13 18.41 -5.99
N ASP A 116 -25.01 17.54 -5.49
CA ASP A 116 -25.26 17.27 -4.07
C ASP A 116 -25.03 15.81 -3.67
N VAL A 117 -24.05 15.15 -4.30
CA VAL A 117 -23.71 13.75 -4.02
C VAL A 117 -22.56 13.69 -3.01
N ALA A 118 -22.81 13.05 -1.85
CA ALA A 118 -21.77 12.72 -0.89
C ALA A 118 -22.06 11.37 -0.23
N GLU A 119 -21.01 10.57 -0.05
CA GLU A 119 -21.10 9.24 0.58
C GLU A 119 -20.13 9.11 1.74
N ALA A 120 -20.42 8.16 2.62
CA ALA A 120 -19.54 7.80 3.71
C ALA A 120 -18.62 6.63 3.35
N MET A 121 -17.40 6.65 3.88
CA MET A 121 -16.51 5.50 3.88
C MET A 121 -15.64 5.52 5.14
N PRO A 122 -15.02 4.39 5.51
CA PRO A 122 -14.06 4.37 6.61
C PRO A 122 -12.83 5.22 6.28
N LYS A 123 -12.43 6.08 7.23
CA LYS A 123 -11.27 6.97 7.09
C LYS A 123 -9.98 6.23 6.71
N ASP A 124 -9.77 5.05 7.29
CA ASP A 124 -8.53 4.31 7.10
C ASP A 124 -8.42 3.70 5.70
N VAL A 125 -9.55 3.39 5.06
CA VAL A 125 -9.57 3.07 3.63
C VAL A 125 -9.04 4.25 2.82
N PHE A 126 -9.54 5.45 3.09
CA PHE A 126 -9.07 6.67 2.41
C PHE A 126 -7.58 6.91 2.66
N THR A 127 -7.14 6.77 3.91
CA THR A 127 -5.82 7.23 4.35
C THR A 127 -4.72 6.24 3.99
N TYR A 128 -4.95 4.94 4.17
CA TYR A 128 -3.90 3.92 4.10
C TYR A 128 -4.12 2.90 2.98
N PHE A 129 -5.36 2.68 2.55
CA PHE A 129 -5.69 1.55 1.65
C PHE A 129 -6.23 1.98 0.28
N HIS A 130 -6.29 3.27 0.00
CA HIS A 130 -6.87 3.81 -1.23
C HIS A 130 -6.24 3.22 -2.50
N ASP A 131 -4.92 3.04 -2.52
CA ASP A 131 -4.18 2.50 -3.67
C ASP A 131 -4.55 1.05 -4.02
N VAL A 132 -4.91 0.24 -3.01
CA VAL A 132 -5.23 -1.20 -3.19
C VAL A 132 -6.72 -1.50 -3.17
N SER A 133 -7.55 -0.54 -2.76
CA SER A 133 -9.01 -0.66 -2.70
C SER A 133 -9.72 -0.78 -4.06
N GLY A 134 -8.99 -0.69 -5.17
CA GLY A 134 -9.57 -0.57 -6.51
C GLY A 134 -10.21 0.78 -6.82
N MET A 135 -10.21 1.70 -5.85
CA MET A 135 -10.90 3.00 -5.90
C MET A 135 -9.93 4.20 -5.82
N ALA A 136 -8.63 4.00 -6.03
CA ALA A 136 -7.62 5.06 -5.91
C ALA A 136 -7.98 6.35 -6.68
N GLY A 137 -8.56 6.21 -7.89
CA GLY A 137 -8.96 7.34 -8.73
C GLY A 137 -10.12 8.18 -8.20
N ILE A 138 -10.89 7.69 -7.23
CA ILE A 138 -11.96 8.46 -6.56
C ILE A 138 -11.50 9.04 -5.22
N PHE A 139 -10.32 8.68 -4.74
CA PHE A 139 -9.77 9.08 -3.45
C PHE A 139 -8.75 10.21 -3.60
N GLU A 140 -9.24 11.38 -4.00
CA GLU A 140 -8.40 12.56 -4.16
C GLU A 140 -8.89 13.75 -3.32
N ILE A 141 -8.18 14.01 -2.24
CA ILE A 141 -8.29 15.25 -1.45
C ILE A 141 -7.33 16.29 -2.03
N GLU A 142 -7.87 17.44 -2.39
CA GLU A 142 -7.08 18.59 -2.82
C GLU A 142 -6.44 19.32 -1.64
N LEU A 143 -7.21 19.49 -0.55
CA LEU A 143 -6.81 20.26 0.62
C LEU A 143 -7.48 19.71 1.88
N GLY A 144 -6.77 19.69 3.01
CA GLY A 144 -7.30 19.22 4.29
C GLY A 144 -7.12 17.72 4.50
N SER A 145 -8.12 17.06 5.07
CA SER A 145 -8.09 15.63 5.41
C SER A 145 -9.40 14.92 5.09
N ALA A 146 -9.32 13.59 5.02
CA ALA A 146 -10.51 12.75 4.92
C ALA A 146 -11.40 12.99 6.14
N PRO A 147 -12.74 12.86 6.00
CA PRO A 147 -13.66 12.94 7.14
C PRO A 147 -13.26 11.93 8.21
N SER A 148 -13.34 12.33 9.49
CA SER A 148 -13.08 11.39 10.58
C SER A 148 -14.33 10.60 10.94
N ASP A 149 -14.21 9.27 11.02
CA ASP A 149 -15.34 8.39 11.35
C ASP A 149 -16.02 8.82 12.66
N GLY A 150 -17.35 8.96 12.62
CA GLY A 150 -18.16 9.43 13.76
C GLY A 150 -18.00 10.90 14.16
N ALA A 151 -17.14 11.69 13.51
CA ALA A 151 -16.88 13.09 13.89
C ALA A 151 -17.87 14.10 13.29
N ASN A 152 -18.78 13.64 12.42
CA ASN A 152 -19.69 14.49 11.65
C ASN A 152 -18.93 15.54 10.80
N ASP A 153 -17.80 15.11 10.26
CA ASP A 153 -16.99 15.82 9.29
C ASP A 153 -17.48 15.60 7.85
N ILE A 154 -17.22 16.57 6.99
CA ILE A 154 -17.44 16.49 5.53
C ILE A 154 -16.24 17.04 4.76
N CYS A 155 -15.90 16.38 3.66
CA CYS A 155 -14.98 16.85 2.64
C CYS A 155 -15.80 17.15 1.38
N LEU A 156 -15.75 18.39 0.87
CA LEU A 156 -16.63 18.84 -0.22
C LEU A 156 -15.87 19.10 -1.52
N PRO A 157 -16.51 19.03 -2.69
CA PRO A 157 -15.89 19.45 -3.94
C PRO A 157 -15.37 20.87 -3.88
N ARG A 158 -14.21 21.14 -4.48
CA ARG A 158 -13.73 22.52 -4.62
C ARG A 158 -14.73 23.41 -5.38
N SER A 159 -15.48 22.88 -6.34
CA SER A 159 -16.54 23.59 -7.05
C SER A 159 -17.67 24.06 -6.11
N TRP A 160 -18.00 23.27 -5.08
CA TRP A 160 -18.96 23.64 -4.06
C TRP A 160 -18.46 24.85 -3.26
N ALA A 161 -17.18 24.85 -2.86
CA ALA A 161 -16.57 25.96 -2.14
C ALA A 161 -16.65 27.30 -2.90
N MET A 162 -16.45 27.26 -4.22
CA MET A 162 -16.52 28.46 -5.08
C MET A 162 -17.90 29.11 -5.13
N THR A 163 -18.96 28.37 -4.80
CA THR A 163 -20.34 28.89 -4.78
C THR A 163 -20.83 29.26 -3.39
N HIS A 164 -20.03 28.99 -2.34
CA HIS A 164 -20.40 29.15 -0.93
C HIS A 164 -19.42 30.05 -0.15
N ASP A 165 -18.83 31.05 -0.80
CA ASP A 165 -17.87 32.00 -0.20
C ASP A 165 -16.61 31.35 0.40
N TYR A 166 -16.24 30.16 -0.11
CA TYR A 166 -15.01 29.45 0.21
C TYR A 166 -14.74 29.32 1.73
N PRO A 167 -15.57 28.54 2.46
CA PRO A 167 -15.45 28.41 3.92
C PRO A 167 -14.09 27.87 4.37
N GLU A 168 -13.65 28.19 5.58
CA GLU A 168 -12.37 27.68 6.06
C GLU A 168 -12.50 26.24 6.56
N ILE A 169 -11.43 25.45 6.41
CA ILE A 169 -11.38 24.10 7.01
C ILE A 169 -11.52 24.25 8.53
N GLY A 170 -12.46 23.50 9.10
CA GLY A 170 -12.87 23.59 10.50
C GLY A 170 -14.19 24.35 10.72
N ASP A 171 -14.67 25.10 9.71
CA ASP A 171 -15.97 25.78 9.78
C ASP A 171 -17.13 24.78 9.76
N THR A 172 -18.26 25.21 10.34
CA THR A 172 -19.53 24.51 10.19
C THR A 172 -20.17 24.89 8.85
N VAL A 173 -20.52 23.88 8.06
CA VAL A 173 -21.20 24.04 6.77
C VAL A 173 -22.53 23.27 6.78
N THR A 174 -23.55 23.80 6.12
CA THR A 174 -24.80 23.06 5.88
C THR A 174 -24.76 22.42 4.50
N TYR A 175 -24.89 21.11 4.44
CA TYR A 175 -24.93 20.32 3.20
C TYR A 175 -26.10 19.34 3.25
N ASN A 176 -26.94 19.32 2.20
CA ASN A 176 -28.17 18.52 2.16
C ASN A 176 -29.07 18.64 3.41
N GLY A 177 -29.13 19.84 4.01
CA GLY A 177 -29.93 20.11 5.20
C GLY A 177 -29.32 19.64 6.53
N HIS A 178 -28.11 19.07 6.50
CA HIS A 178 -27.37 18.64 7.68
C HIS A 178 -26.15 19.54 7.93
N GLU A 179 -25.86 19.83 9.19
CA GLU A 179 -24.66 20.58 9.58
C GLU A 179 -23.48 19.63 9.74
N TYR A 180 -22.33 20.00 9.18
CA TYR A 180 -21.08 19.25 9.25
C TYR A 180 -19.93 20.17 9.57
N ARG A 181 -18.85 19.62 10.13
CA ARG A 181 -17.57 20.32 10.18
C ARG A 181 -16.79 20.07 8.89
N LEU A 182 -16.34 21.11 8.21
CA LEU A 182 -15.57 20.98 6.98
C LEU A 182 -14.15 20.45 7.28
N SER A 183 -13.82 19.24 6.83
CA SER A 183 -12.49 18.62 7.00
C SER A 183 -11.53 18.90 5.85
N GLY A 184 -12.06 19.24 4.66
CA GLY A 184 -11.25 19.47 3.49
C GLY A 184 -12.05 19.66 2.21
N TYR A 185 -11.31 19.72 1.10
CA TYR A 185 -11.86 19.76 -0.24
C TYR A 185 -11.39 18.59 -1.09
N SER A 186 -12.32 17.93 -1.78
CA SER A 186 -12.02 16.91 -2.77
C SER A 186 -11.72 17.55 -4.13
N LYS A 187 -10.87 16.89 -4.92
CA LYS A 187 -10.67 17.26 -6.34
C LYS A 187 -11.85 16.83 -7.21
N ASN A 188 -12.62 15.86 -6.73
CA ASN A 188 -13.78 15.32 -7.43
C ASN A 188 -14.98 16.24 -7.31
N ASN A 189 -16.00 15.99 -8.13
CA ASN A 189 -17.25 16.73 -8.16
C ASN A 189 -18.30 16.22 -7.15
N PHE A 190 -17.91 15.35 -6.23
CA PHE A 190 -18.75 14.83 -5.14
C PHE A 190 -18.03 14.94 -3.79
N GLY A 191 -18.81 14.94 -2.71
CA GLY A 191 -18.32 15.01 -1.34
C GLY A 191 -18.09 13.65 -0.69
N TRP A 192 -17.41 13.68 0.44
CA TRP A 192 -17.26 12.55 1.36
C TRP A 192 -17.70 12.97 2.74
N VAL A 193 -18.53 12.18 3.40
CA VAL A 193 -18.95 12.42 4.79
C VAL A 193 -18.36 11.38 5.73
N SER A 194 -18.41 11.67 7.01
CA SER A 194 -18.03 10.73 8.05
C SER A 194 -18.87 9.46 8.01
N LEU A 195 -18.23 8.32 8.28
CA LEU A 195 -18.94 7.07 8.51
C LEU A 195 -19.95 7.21 9.65
N GLY A 196 -21.20 6.86 9.37
CA GLY A 196 -22.35 6.99 10.28
C GLY A 196 -23.26 8.21 10.06
N SER A 197 -22.90 9.14 9.16
CA SER A 197 -23.71 10.36 8.89
C SER A 197 -24.62 10.28 7.66
N ALA A 198 -24.37 9.38 6.70
CA ALA A 198 -25.17 9.21 5.48
C ALA A 198 -25.11 7.75 4.98
N GLY A 199 -25.59 7.52 3.75
CA GLY A 199 -25.30 6.30 2.99
C GLY A 199 -23.79 6.05 2.93
N SER A 200 -23.42 4.78 2.79
CA SER A 200 -22.01 4.38 2.71
C SER A 200 -21.82 3.39 1.59
N VAL A 201 -20.74 3.57 0.83
CA VAL A 201 -20.25 2.57 -0.13
C VAL A 201 -19.63 1.35 0.57
N TYR A 202 -19.60 1.34 1.90
CA TYR A 202 -19.21 0.20 2.71
C TYR A 202 -20.37 -0.26 3.59
N TYR A 203 -20.66 -1.57 3.53
CA TYR A 203 -21.55 -2.22 4.46
C TYR A 203 -20.80 -2.64 5.73
N LYS A 204 -21.26 -2.15 6.89
CA LYS A 204 -20.78 -2.64 8.18
C LYS A 204 -21.45 -3.97 8.49
N TYR A 205 -20.66 -5.03 8.64
CA TYR A 205 -21.17 -6.35 8.97
C TYR A 205 -21.98 -6.33 10.28
N ASP A 206 -23.24 -6.69 10.16
CA ASP A 206 -24.16 -6.91 11.28
C ASP A 206 -24.95 -8.19 11.02
N PRO A 207 -24.87 -9.22 11.89
CA PRO A 207 -25.61 -10.46 11.72
C PRO A 207 -27.12 -10.27 11.55
N SER A 208 -27.69 -9.19 12.07
CA SER A 208 -29.12 -8.90 11.98
C SER A 208 -29.57 -8.33 10.63
N THR A 209 -28.64 -7.81 9.81
CA THR A 209 -28.92 -7.24 8.48
C THR A 209 -28.17 -7.95 7.35
N TRP A 210 -27.42 -9.01 7.67
CA TRP A 210 -26.58 -9.73 6.72
C TRP A 210 -27.35 -10.31 5.54
N ASP A 211 -28.48 -10.97 5.82
CA ASP A 211 -29.30 -11.59 4.76
C ASP A 211 -29.86 -10.53 3.79
N GLU A 212 -30.23 -9.34 4.29
CA GLU A 212 -30.70 -8.23 3.46
C GLU A 212 -29.58 -7.68 2.55
N PHE A 213 -28.37 -7.53 3.10
CA PHE A 213 -27.19 -7.15 2.33
C PHE A 213 -26.92 -8.17 1.22
N MET A 214 -26.90 -9.47 1.54
CA MET A 214 -26.64 -10.52 0.57
C MET A 214 -27.73 -10.63 -0.50
N GLU A 215 -29.01 -10.44 -0.15
CA GLU A 215 -30.09 -10.37 -1.12
C GLU A 215 -29.94 -9.19 -2.08
N ARG A 216 -29.55 -8.01 -1.57
CA ARG A 216 -29.31 -6.83 -2.41
C ARG A 216 -28.11 -7.03 -3.33
N LEU A 217 -26.99 -7.53 -2.81
CA LEU A 217 -25.80 -7.84 -3.60
C LEU A 217 -26.13 -8.86 -4.70
N ASN A 218 -26.80 -9.96 -4.37
CA ASN A 218 -27.17 -10.97 -5.36
C ASN A 218 -28.07 -10.44 -6.47
N ARG A 219 -29.00 -9.53 -6.16
CA ARG A 219 -29.81 -8.86 -7.20
C ARG A 219 -28.93 -8.03 -8.12
N TYR A 220 -28.05 -7.20 -7.57
CA TYR A 220 -27.11 -6.40 -8.36
C TYR A 220 -26.26 -7.28 -9.30
N LEU A 221 -25.70 -8.38 -8.79
CA LEU A 221 -24.89 -9.30 -9.61
C LEU A 221 -25.66 -9.90 -10.79
N VAL A 222 -26.94 -10.21 -10.59
CA VAL A 222 -27.81 -10.76 -11.64
C VAL A 222 -28.26 -9.68 -12.62
N ASP A 223 -28.69 -8.54 -12.12
CA ASP A 223 -29.30 -7.46 -12.92
C ASP A 223 -28.24 -6.78 -13.81
N GLU A 224 -27.02 -6.59 -13.28
CA GLU A 224 -25.91 -5.92 -13.97
C GLU A 224 -24.91 -6.88 -14.65
N ASP A 225 -25.15 -8.20 -14.61
CA ASP A 225 -24.21 -9.24 -15.08
C ASP A 225 -22.79 -9.02 -14.50
N ALA A 226 -22.74 -8.69 -13.21
CA ALA A 226 -21.54 -8.28 -12.51
C ALA A 226 -20.89 -9.43 -11.74
N ILE A 227 -19.59 -9.27 -11.46
CA ILE A 227 -18.83 -10.14 -10.57
C ILE A 227 -18.40 -9.29 -9.38
N SER A 228 -18.55 -9.84 -8.17
CA SER A 228 -18.14 -9.19 -6.94
C SER A 228 -17.24 -10.12 -6.15
N GLU A 229 -16.12 -9.57 -5.72
CA GLU A 229 -15.12 -10.24 -4.89
C GLU A 229 -15.04 -9.52 -3.55
N VAL A 230 -14.70 -10.27 -2.50
CA VAL A 230 -14.61 -9.69 -1.16
C VAL A 230 -13.46 -8.69 -1.10
N ASN A 231 -13.82 -7.42 -0.98
CA ASN A 231 -12.94 -6.33 -0.58
C ASN A 231 -13.45 -5.80 0.75
N MET A 232 -12.60 -5.75 1.78
CA MET A 232 -13.04 -5.36 3.11
C MET A 232 -11.93 -4.74 3.95
N MET A 233 -12.34 -3.86 4.86
CA MET A 233 -11.54 -3.41 5.97
C MET A 233 -11.97 -4.17 7.24
N ILE A 234 -11.00 -4.75 7.95
CA ILE A 234 -11.20 -5.40 9.24
C ILE A 234 -10.60 -4.49 10.31
N VAL A 235 -11.46 -3.97 11.18
CA VAL A 235 -11.06 -3.16 12.33
C VAL A 235 -10.60 -4.08 13.44
N CYS A 236 -9.36 -3.92 13.89
CA CYS A 236 -8.73 -4.82 14.86
C CYS A 236 -8.43 -4.15 16.20
N ASP A 237 -8.21 -4.97 17.23
CA ASP A 237 -7.50 -4.58 18.44
C ASP A 237 -5.99 -4.46 18.13
N GLU A 238 -5.35 -3.41 18.65
CA GLU A 238 -3.95 -3.08 18.32
C GLU A 238 -2.99 -4.22 18.65
N GLU A 239 -3.16 -4.84 19.81
CA GLU A 239 -2.32 -5.96 20.27
C GLU A 239 -2.61 -7.28 19.55
N LYS A 240 -3.70 -7.38 18.79
CA LYS A 240 -4.13 -8.61 18.10
C LYS A 240 -4.03 -8.55 16.59
N SER A 241 -3.93 -7.35 15.98
CA SER A 241 -3.88 -7.15 14.53
C SER A 241 -2.90 -8.11 13.82
N ALA A 242 -1.66 -8.24 14.30
CA ALA A 242 -0.69 -9.16 13.72
C ALA A 242 -1.12 -10.65 13.81
N SER A 243 -1.81 -11.05 14.87
CA SER A 243 -2.32 -12.41 15.03
C SER A 243 -3.49 -12.68 14.09
N VAL A 244 -4.39 -11.69 13.92
CA VAL A 244 -5.50 -11.74 12.96
C VAL A 244 -4.93 -11.84 11.54
N GLN A 245 -4.01 -10.96 11.14
CA GLN A 245 -3.34 -10.97 9.84
C GLN A 245 -2.73 -12.34 9.50
N ARG A 246 -2.03 -12.96 10.45
CA ARG A 246 -1.40 -14.27 10.26
C ARG A 246 -2.43 -15.39 10.15
N SER A 247 -3.52 -15.30 10.90
CA SER A 247 -4.62 -16.28 10.83
C SER A 247 -5.31 -16.20 9.47
N LEU A 248 -5.55 -14.99 8.97
CA LEU A 248 -6.11 -14.77 7.64
C LEU A 248 -5.23 -15.36 6.55
N VAL A 249 -3.92 -15.04 6.53
CA VAL A 249 -2.98 -15.58 5.53
C VAL A 249 -2.88 -17.11 5.61
N ASN A 250 -2.99 -17.69 6.80
CA ASN A 250 -2.93 -19.14 6.98
C ASN A 250 -4.17 -19.86 6.41
N LEU A 251 -5.35 -19.26 6.59
CA LEU A 251 -6.63 -19.86 6.18
C LEU A 251 -6.95 -19.54 4.71
N TYR A 252 -6.64 -18.32 4.26
CA TYR A 252 -7.02 -17.78 2.96
C TYR A 252 -5.80 -17.22 2.20
N PRO A 253 -4.77 -18.05 1.93
CA PRO A 253 -3.51 -17.58 1.36
C PRO A 253 -3.64 -16.90 -0.02
N ALA A 254 -4.73 -17.11 -0.76
CA ALA A 254 -4.95 -16.50 -2.07
C ALA A 254 -5.58 -15.09 -2.01
N SER A 255 -6.16 -14.67 -0.88
CA SER A 255 -6.58 -13.27 -0.69
C SER A 255 -5.38 -12.36 -0.48
N ASN A 256 -5.45 -11.09 -0.88
CA ASN A 256 -4.38 -10.14 -0.63
C ASN A 256 -4.65 -9.32 0.62
N TYR A 257 -3.57 -8.85 1.22
CA TYR A 257 -3.61 -8.17 2.49
C TYR A 257 -2.73 -6.94 2.47
N THR A 258 -3.19 -5.88 3.11
CA THR A 258 -2.32 -4.80 3.55
C THR A 258 -2.68 -4.41 4.98
N SER A 259 -1.66 -4.22 5.79
CA SER A 259 -1.76 -3.87 7.21
C SER A 259 -0.40 -3.39 7.71
N ALA A 260 -0.36 -2.83 8.92
CA ALA A 260 0.91 -2.44 9.53
C ALA A 260 1.90 -3.61 9.67
N ASP A 261 1.44 -4.79 10.12
CA ASP A 261 2.30 -5.98 10.25
C ASP A 261 2.75 -6.49 8.87
N PHE A 262 1.85 -6.57 7.89
CA PHE A 262 2.18 -7.04 6.54
C PHE A 262 3.22 -6.14 5.87
N VAL A 263 2.96 -4.83 5.81
CA VAL A 263 3.86 -3.85 5.16
C VAL A 263 5.21 -3.80 5.87
N LYS A 264 5.23 -3.87 7.21
CA LYS A 264 6.49 -3.90 7.97
C LYS A 264 7.33 -5.15 7.66
N VAL A 265 6.72 -6.34 7.72
CA VAL A 265 7.42 -7.60 7.43
C VAL A 265 7.91 -7.61 5.99
N TRP A 266 7.08 -7.17 5.05
CA TRP A 266 7.43 -7.04 3.64
C TRP A 266 8.65 -6.13 3.45
N LYS A 267 8.56 -4.90 3.97
CA LYS A 267 9.61 -3.88 3.88
C LYS A 267 10.92 -4.36 4.50
N ASP A 268 10.87 -4.96 5.69
CA ASP A 268 12.07 -5.46 6.37
C ASP A 268 12.73 -6.58 5.57
N ASN A 269 11.95 -7.53 5.05
CA ASN A 269 12.48 -8.64 4.26
C ASN A 269 13.03 -8.18 2.90
N TYR A 270 12.29 -7.32 2.19
CA TYR A 270 12.68 -6.78 0.90
C TYR A 270 13.97 -5.95 1.01
N ASN A 271 14.03 -5.03 1.98
CA ASN A 271 15.20 -4.18 2.20
C ASN A 271 16.41 -4.98 2.70
N LYS A 272 16.21 -6.09 3.42
CA LYS A 272 17.31 -7.00 3.79
C LYS A 272 17.96 -7.65 2.56
N VAL A 273 17.17 -8.06 1.57
CA VAL A 273 17.69 -8.60 0.30
C VAL A 273 18.46 -7.50 -0.46
N PHE A 274 17.87 -6.31 -0.57
CA PHE A 274 18.53 -5.13 -1.15
C PHE A 274 19.91 -4.88 -0.53
N TRP A 275 20.01 -4.82 0.80
CA TRP A 275 21.29 -4.56 1.47
C TRP A 275 22.31 -5.66 1.22
N LYS A 276 21.88 -6.92 1.15
CA LYS A 276 22.77 -8.04 0.84
C LYS A 276 23.34 -7.93 -0.57
N ASP A 277 22.52 -7.58 -1.54
CA ASP A 277 22.95 -7.43 -2.94
C ASP A 277 23.89 -6.24 -3.10
N GLN A 278 23.56 -5.12 -2.46
CA GLN A 278 24.40 -3.92 -2.39
C GLN A 278 25.79 -4.21 -1.80
N ILE A 279 25.85 -4.92 -0.66
CA ILE A 279 27.12 -5.29 -0.02
C ILE A 279 27.92 -6.26 -0.91
N THR A 280 27.25 -7.25 -1.51
CA THR A 280 27.89 -8.24 -2.38
C THR A 280 28.52 -7.57 -3.60
N PHE A 281 27.80 -6.66 -4.24
CA PHE A 281 28.31 -5.89 -5.38
C PHE A 281 29.55 -5.07 -5.00
N MET A 282 29.49 -4.31 -3.90
CA MET A 282 30.62 -3.53 -3.41
C MET A 282 31.85 -4.41 -3.13
N ALA A 283 31.65 -5.57 -2.49
CA ALA A 283 32.73 -6.51 -2.20
C ALA A 283 33.40 -7.03 -3.48
N VAL A 284 32.63 -7.35 -4.51
CA VAL A 284 33.15 -7.81 -5.81
C VAL A 284 33.98 -6.71 -6.49
N VAL A 285 33.45 -5.48 -6.56
CA VAL A 285 34.18 -4.35 -7.19
C VAL A 285 35.49 -4.07 -6.45
N LEU A 286 35.47 -4.05 -5.12
CA LEU A 286 36.68 -3.85 -4.32
C LEU A 286 37.70 -4.98 -4.49
N ALA A 287 37.25 -6.24 -4.56
CA ALA A 287 38.13 -7.39 -4.80
C ALA A 287 38.81 -7.31 -6.17
N VAL A 288 38.06 -6.99 -7.23
CA VAL A 288 38.61 -6.81 -8.59
C VAL A 288 39.61 -5.65 -8.62
N THR A 289 39.29 -4.55 -7.96
CA THR A 289 40.18 -3.38 -7.83
C THR A 289 41.49 -3.77 -7.12
N ALA A 290 41.39 -4.45 -5.99
CA ALA A 290 42.55 -4.89 -5.22
C ALA A 290 43.45 -5.85 -6.01
N VAL A 291 42.86 -6.81 -6.74
CA VAL A 291 43.62 -7.70 -7.63
C VAL A 291 44.31 -6.90 -8.73
N GLY A 292 43.61 -5.93 -9.35
CA GLY A 292 44.19 -5.03 -10.35
C GLY A 292 45.40 -4.26 -9.82
N GLU A 293 45.29 -3.68 -8.62
CA GLU A 293 46.38 -2.97 -7.94
C GLU A 293 47.57 -3.89 -7.63
N ILE A 294 47.32 -5.12 -7.16
CA ILE A 294 48.37 -6.12 -6.91
C ILE A 294 49.12 -6.45 -8.22
N VAL A 295 48.40 -6.65 -9.32
CA VAL A 295 49.01 -6.92 -10.64
C VAL A 295 49.86 -5.73 -11.08
N LEU A 296 49.34 -4.51 -10.99
CA LEU A 296 50.09 -3.28 -11.31
C LEU A 296 51.36 -3.16 -10.46
N PHE A 297 51.26 -3.47 -9.16
CA PHE A 297 52.41 -3.46 -8.25
C PHE A 297 53.47 -4.49 -8.62
N VAL A 298 53.09 -5.75 -8.89
CA VAL A 298 54.01 -6.82 -9.30
C VAL A 298 54.73 -6.44 -10.60
N VAL A 299 54.00 -5.91 -11.58
CA VAL A 299 54.57 -5.45 -12.86
C VAL A 299 55.56 -4.30 -12.64
N SER A 300 55.24 -3.34 -11.76
CA SER A 300 56.13 -2.23 -11.42
C SER A 300 57.48 -2.71 -10.85
N ARG A 301 57.46 -3.72 -9.97
CA ARG A 301 58.66 -4.28 -9.35
C ARG A 301 59.52 -5.07 -10.34
N ARG A 302 58.91 -5.83 -11.25
CA ARG A 302 59.65 -6.55 -12.30
C ARG A 302 60.38 -5.59 -13.24
N LYS A 303 59.74 -4.50 -13.69
CA LYS A 303 60.40 -3.49 -14.53
C LYS A 303 61.57 -2.80 -13.84
N LYS A 304 61.45 -2.50 -12.53
CA LYS A 304 62.55 -1.89 -11.77
C LYS A 304 63.79 -2.79 -11.67
N ARG A 305 63.61 -4.12 -11.62
CA ARG A 305 64.71 -5.11 -11.61
C ARG A 305 65.36 -5.37 -12.97
N SER A 306 64.67 -5.06 -14.07
CA SER A 306 65.19 -5.23 -15.44
C SER A 306 66.01 -4.04 -15.93
N ASN A 307 65.91 -2.88 -15.28
CA ASN A 307 66.54 -1.62 -15.70
C ASN A 307 67.65 -1.15 -14.74
N GLY A 308 67.99 -1.95 -13.72
CA GLY A 308 69.12 -1.72 -12.81
C GLY A 308 70.05 -2.92 -12.88
#